data_AF-A0A947RS44-F1
#
_entry.id   AF-A0A947RS44-F1
#
_cell.length_a   1.000
_cell.length_b   1.000
_cell.length_c   1.000
_cell.angle_alpha   90.00
_cell.angle_beta   90.00
_cell.angle_gamma   90.00
#
_symmetry.space_group_name_H-M   'P 1'
#
loop_
_entity.id
_entity.type
_entity.pdbx_description
1 polymer ?
#
loop_
_entity_poly.entity_id
_entity_poly.type
_entity_poly.pdbx_seq_one_letter_code
_entity_poly.pdbx_strand_id
1 'polypeptide(L)'
;MADGGPGGALSVCSEEAAAIADSVGSARGLLVGRTSLRTRNPRNAPDDWERGILLDFAARREQGEKISDLDAWTFESDEDGHRTFRYMRAIVTAPPCLECHGHDLAPEAAAGLAELYPEDTAIGFAVGDIRGAFTTSLPLLD
;
A
#
# COMPACT_ATOMS: atom_id res chain seq x y z
N MET A 1 -21.97 -3.56 17.75
CA MET A 1 -22.21 -3.15 16.35
C MET A 1 -21.50 -1.82 16.20
N ALA A 2 -20.48 -1.73 15.34
CA ALA A 2 -19.80 -0.45 15.14
C ALA A 2 -20.74 0.44 14.31
N ASP A 3 -21.19 1.54 14.91
CA ASP A 3 -22.05 2.55 14.32
C ASP A 3 -21.32 3.27 13.18
N GLY A 4 -21.59 2.88 11.93
CA GLY A 4 -21.05 3.62 10.78
C GLY A 4 -21.32 3.04 9.40
N GLY A 5 -21.73 1.77 9.29
CA GLY A 5 -21.85 1.13 7.97
C GLY A 5 -20.53 1.20 7.17
N PRO A 6 -20.56 0.90 5.87
CA PRO A 6 -19.37 0.98 5.01
C PRO A 6 -18.73 2.38 5.00
N GLY A 7 -19.53 3.46 5.12
CA GLY A 7 -19.04 4.83 5.14
C GLY A 7 -18.23 5.22 6.39
N GLY A 8 -18.65 4.78 7.58
CA GLY A 8 -17.92 5.04 8.83
C GLY A 8 -16.65 4.21 8.98
N ALA A 9 -16.56 3.05 8.31
CA ALA A 9 -15.31 2.29 8.26
C ALA A 9 -14.23 2.98 7.41
N LEU A 10 -14.63 3.78 6.40
CA LEU A 10 -13.71 4.50 5.52
C LEU A 10 -12.98 5.65 6.23
N SER A 11 -13.66 6.40 7.10
CA SER A 11 -13.01 7.50 7.85
C SER A 11 -11.94 6.97 8.82
N VAL A 12 -12.25 5.92 9.57
CA VAL A 12 -11.29 5.22 10.46
C VAL A 12 -10.10 4.71 9.65
N CYS A 13 -10.35 4.04 8.52
CA CYS A 13 -9.28 3.55 7.64
C CYS A 13 -8.42 4.69 7.04
N SER A 14 -9.00 5.88 6.84
CA SER A 14 -8.31 7.05 6.30
C SER A 14 -7.35 7.70 7.32
N GLU A 15 -7.76 7.75 8.58
CA GLU A 15 -7.05 8.46 9.65
C GLU A 15 -6.04 7.56 10.36
N GLU A 16 -6.44 6.34 10.72
CA GLU A 16 -5.63 5.49 11.58
C GLU A 16 -4.43 4.87 10.87
N ALA A 17 -4.53 4.61 9.56
CA ALA A 17 -3.53 3.83 8.87
C ALA A 17 -2.16 4.54 8.76
N ALA A 18 -2.15 5.88 8.66
CA ALA A 18 -0.91 6.65 8.71
C ALA A 18 -0.34 6.68 10.13
N ALA A 19 -1.19 6.92 11.14
CA ALA A 19 -0.77 6.94 12.55
C ALA A 19 -0.19 5.60 13.02
N ILE A 20 -0.73 4.46 12.55
CA ILE A 20 -0.18 3.13 12.85
C ILE A 20 1.20 2.97 12.23
N ALA A 21 1.38 3.39 10.97
CA ALA A 21 2.67 3.31 10.30
C ALA A 21 3.75 4.14 11.03
N ASP A 22 3.40 5.37 11.40
CA ASP A 22 4.28 6.27 12.16
C ASP A 22 4.63 5.71 13.55
N SER A 23 3.65 5.14 14.25
CA SER A 23 3.84 4.51 15.55
C SER A 23 4.78 3.31 15.49
N VAL A 24 4.56 2.40 14.52
CA VAL A 24 5.41 1.23 14.31
C VAL A 24 6.82 1.63 13.89
N GLY A 25 6.93 2.62 13.02
CA GLY A 25 8.22 3.13 12.55
C GLY A 25 9.05 3.73 13.68
N SER A 26 8.44 4.64 14.45
CA SER A 26 9.10 5.32 15.57
C SER A 26 9.60 4.35 16.64
N ALA A 27 8.81 3.31 16.96
CA ALA A 27 9.19 2.32 17.96
C ALA A 27 10.39 1.45 17.56
N ARG A 28 10.71 1.37 16.26
CA ARG A 28 11.73 0.47 15.71
C ARG A 28 12.87 1.18 14.97
N GLY A 29 12.84 2.51 14.90
CA GLY A 29 13.79 3.29 14.10
C GLY A 29 13.68 3.00 12.59
N LEU A 30 12.48 2.63 12.14
CA LEU A 30 12.17 2.30 10.74
C LEU A 30 11.24 3.35 10.17
N LEU A 31 11.32 3.59 8.87
CA LEU A 31 10.18 4.16 8.14
C LEU A 31 9.32 3.01 7.65
N VAL A 32 8.01 3.11 7.82
CA VAL A 32 7.03 2.11 7.38
C VAL A 32 5.93 2.83 6.61
N GLY A 33 5.53 2.26 5.48
CA GLY A 33 4.53 2.87 4.62
C GLY A 33 3.80 1.87 3.74
N ARG A 34 2.90 2.42 2.91
CA ARG A 34 2.24 1.69 1.83
C ARG A 34 2.44 2.47 0.54
N THR A 35 2.66 1.75 -0.54
CA THR A 35 2.87 2.32 -1.87
C THR A 35 2.06 1.56 -2.92
N SER A 36 1.67 2.21 -4.02
CA SER A 36 0.89 1.57 -5.07
C SER A 36 0.95 2.31 -6.41
N LEU A 37 0.91 1.56 -7.52
CA LEU A 37 0.72 2.11 -8.86
C LEU A 37 -0.67 2.76 -9.04
N ARG A 38 -1.63 2.43 -8.17
CA ARG A 38 -3.00 2.94 -8.16
C ARG A 38 -3.34 3.40 -6.74
N THR A 39 -3.18 4.68 -6.50
CA THR A 39 -3.22 5.28 -5.17
C THR A 39 -4.63 5.67 -4.75
N ARG A 40 -4.97 5.39 -3.50
CA ARG A 40 -6.14 5.95 -2.80
C ARG A 40 -5.82 7.34 -2.23
N ASN A 41 -4.68 7.40 -1.53
CA ASN A 41 -4.10 8.64 -1.04
C ASN A 41 -2.88 8.96 -1.92
N PRO A 42 -2.81 10.12 -2.58
CA PRO A 42 -1.68 10.52 -3.42
C PRO A 42 -0.31 10.46 -2.71
N ARG A 43 -0.27 10.60 -1.39
CA ARG A 43 0.97 10.47 -0.59
C ARG A 43 1.58 9.07 -0.60
N ASN A 44 0.86 8.07 -1.09
CA ASN A 44 1.34 6.69 -1.25
C ASN A 44 1.85 6.42 -2.69
N ALA A 45 2.13 7.47 -3.46
CA ALA A 45 2.76 7.31 -4.77
C ALA A 45 4.18 6.74 -4.62
N PRO A 46 4.57 5.76 -5.44
CA PRO A 46 5.88 5.14 -5.37
C PRO A 46 6.98 6.09 -5.86
N ASP A 47 8.17 5.94 -5.29
CA ASP A 47 9.41 6.38 -5.96
C ASP A 47 9.80 5.42 -7.10
N ASP A 48 10.91 5.70 -7.77
CA ASP A 48 11.36 4.92 -8.93
C ASP A 48 11.69 3.45 -8.59
N TRP A 49 12.29 3.20 -7.42
CA TRP A 49 12.60 1.84 -6.98
C TRP A 49 11.32 1.09 -6.65
N GLU A 50 10.44 1.68 -5.85
CA GLU A 50 9.16 1.09 -5.47
C GLU A 50 8.29 0.80 -6.69
N ARG A 51 8.30 1.71 -7.67
CA ARG A 51 7.57 1.54 -8.93
C ARG A 51 8.09 0.34 -9.71
N GLY A 52 9.41 0.19 -9.79
CA GLY A 52 10.05 -0.97 -10.43
C GLY A 52 9.64 -2.29 -9.76
N ILE A 53 9.70 -2.33 -8.43
CA ILE A 53 9.30 -3.52 -7.65
C ILE A 53 7.81 -3.83 -7.79
N LEU A 54 6.93 -2.82 -7.79
CA LEU A 54 5.49 -3.04 -7.97
C LEU A 54 5.16 -3.64 -9.35
N LEU A 55 5.86 -3.20 -10.41
CA LEU A 55 5.73 -3.77 -11.74
C LEU A 55 6.25 -5.22 -11.80
N ASP A 56 7.38 -5.49 -11.17
CA ASP A 56 7.94 -6.85 -11.04
C ASP A 56 6.96 -7.78 -10.31
N PHE A 57 6.40 -7.36 -9.19
CA PHE A 57 5.39 -8.13 -8.46
C PHE A 57 4.16 -8.45 -9.30
N ALA A 58 3.68 -7.49 -10.10
CA ALA A 58 2.54 -7.72 -11.00
C ALA A 58 2.88 -8.79 -12.04
N ALA A 59 4.04 -8.68 -12.70
CA ALA A 59 4.49 -9.66 -13.70
C ALA A 59 4.72 -11.06 -13.11
N ARG A 60 5.38 -11.15 -11.95
CA ARG A 60 5.60 -12.42 -11.23
C ARG A 60 4.29 -13.06 -10.77
N ARG A 61 3.33 -12.26 -10.33
CA ARG A 61 2.00 -12.73 -9.95
C ARG A 61 1.23 -13.31 -11.13
N GLU A 62 1.29 -12.66 -12.30
CA GLU A 62 0.71 -13.17 -13.54
C GLU A 62 1.33 -14.51 -13.97
N GLN A 63 2.62 -14.71 -13.67
CA GLN A 63 3.33 -15.98 -13.91
C GLN A 63 3.00 -17.07 -12.86
N GLY A 64 2.12 -16.78 -11.90
CA GLY A 64 1.64 -17.75 -10.92
C GLY A 64 2.52 -17.87 -9.67
N GLU A 65 3.44 -16.93 -9.44
CA GLU A 65 4.22 -16.92 -8.21
C GLU A 65 3.33 -16.78 -6.97
N LYS A 66 3.75 -17.45 -5.89
CA LYS A 66 3.01 -17.47 -4.63
C LYS A 66 3.12 -16.11 -3.96
N ILE A 67 2.00 -15.68 -3.37
CA ILE A 67 1.92 -14.43 -2.61
C ILE A 67 2.96 -14.36 -1.49
N SER A 68 3.31 -15.50 -0.88
CA SER A 68 4.32 -15.57 0.18
C SER A 68 5.71 -15.13 -0.25
N ASP A 69 6.01 -15.26 -1.55
CA ASP A 69 7.33 -15.14 -2.15
C ASP A 69 7.48 -13.79 -2.91
N LEU A 70 6.42 -12.98 -2.92
CA LEU A 70 6.41 -11.63 -3.50
C LEU A 70 6.93 -10.59 -2.51
N ASP A 71 8.23 -10.67 -2.25
CA ASP A 71 8.98 -9.62 -1.59
C ASP A 71 10.27 -9.25 -2.34
N ALA A 72 10.84 -8.12 -1.94
CA ALA A 72 12.06 -7.58 -2.51
C ALA A 72 12.80 -6.74 -1.46
N TRP A 73 14.11 -6.64 -1.58
CA TRP A 73 14.93 -5.77 -0.72
C TRP A 73 16.13 -5.22 -1.49
N THR A 74 16.69 -4.13 -0.98
CA THR A 74 17.92 -3.53 -1.50
C THR A 74 18.70 -2.81 -0.42
N PHE A 75 19.95 -2.48 -0.72
CA PHE A 75 20.71 -1.46 -0.01
C PHE A 75 20.95 -0.28 -0.95
N GLU A 76 20.61 0.91 -0.50
CA GLU A 76 20.88 2.16 -1.20
C GLU A 76 21.91 2.97 -0.43
N SER A 77 22.60 3.86 -1.12
CA SER A 77 23.51 4.83 -0.52
C SER A 77 23.20 6.19 -1.12
N ASP A 78 23.06 7.21 -0.28
CA ASP A 78 22.93 8.58 -0.76
C ASP A 78 24.28 9.16 -1.20
N GLU A 79 24.28 10.41 -1.68
CA GLU A 79 25.49 11.10 -2.14
C GLU A 79 26.51 11.32 -1.02
N ASP A 80 26.06 11.34 0.24
CA ASP A 80 26.89 11.50 1.44
C ASP A 80 27.42 10.15 1.97
N GLY A 81 27.02 9.03 1.36
CA GLY A 81 27.44 7.68 1.71
C GLY A 81 26.59 7.00 2.79
N HIS A 82 25.52 7.63 3.28
CA HIS A 82 24.64 7.00 4.26
C HIS A 82 23.91 5.84 3.63
N ARG A 83 24.01 4.67 4.29
CA ARG A 83 23.41 3.45 3.78
C ARG A 83 22.00 3.26 4.31
N THR A 84 21.08 2.88 3.44
CA THR A 84 19.71 2.54 3.81
C THR A 84 19.39 1.13 3.32
N PHE A 85 18.91 0.27 4.22
CA PHE A 85 18.25 -0.98 3.83
C PHE A 85 16.78 -0.69 3.52
N ARG A 86 16.28 -1.22 2.41
CA ARG A 86 14.86 -1.12 2.04
C ARG A 86 14.28 -2.50 1.81
N TYR A 87 13.01 -2.69 2.19
CA TYR A 87 12.25 -3.92 1.99
C TYR A 87 10.84 -3.59 1.54
N MET A 88 10.32 -4.39 0.60
CA MET A 88 8.94 -4.32 0.13
C MET A 88 8.30 -5.69 0.15
N ARG A 89 7.02 -5.72 0.52
CA ARG A 89 6.18 -6.92 0.45
C ARG A 89 4.86 -6.61 -0.23
N ALA A 90 4.51 -7.41 -1.24
CA ALA A 90 3.29 -7.21 -2.00
C ALA A 90 2.03 -7.32 -1.12
N ILE A 91 1.04 -6.48 -1.43
CA ILE A 91 -0.32 -6.57 -0.92
C ILE A 91 -1.18 -7.10 -2.08
N VAL A 92 -1.66 -8.33 -1.93
CA VAL A 92 -2.49 -9.00 -2.94
C VAL A 92 -3.95 -8.94 -2.52
N THR A 93 -4.83 -8.59 -3.45
CA THR A 93 -6.27 -8.47 -3.16
C THR A 93 -6.91 -9.83 -2.87
N ALA A 94 -7.76 -9.84 -1.85
CA ALA A 94 -8.66 -10.93 -1.50
C ALA A 94 -10.11 -10.44 -1.57
N PRO A 95 -11.14 -11.31 -1.49
CA PRO A 95 -12.54 -10.88 -1.61
C PRO A 95 -12.94 -9.67 -0.74
N PRO A 96 -12.55 -9.56 0.54
CA PRO A 96 -12.90 -8.39 1.36
C PRO A 96 -12.30 -7.08 0.85
N CYS A 97 -11.16 -7.13 0.16
CA CYS A 97 -10.53 -5.93 -0.40
C CYS A 97 -11.44 -5.28 -1.45
N LEU A 98 -12.24 -6.07 -2.16
CA LEU A 98 -13.02 -5.64 -3.30
C LEU A 98 -14.27 -4.83 -2.91
N GLU A 99 -14.65 -4.83 -1.64
CA GLU A 99 -15.72 -3.97 -1.13
C GLU A 99 -15.43 -2.47 -1.35
N CYS A 100 -14.14 -2.10 -1.38
CA CYS A 100 -13.68 -0.73 -1.63
C CYS A 100 -12.75 -0.60 -2.85
N HIS A 101 -12.08 -1.69 -3.24
CA HIS A 101 -11.11 -1.70 -4.34
C HIS A 101 -11.63 -2.41 -5.60
N GLY A 102 -12.83 -2.99 -5.58
CA GLY A 102 -13.40 -3.74 -6.71
C GLY A 102 -13.93 -2.85 -7.84
N HIS A 103 -14.44 -3.49 -8.90
CA HIS A 103 -15.12 -2.80 -10.01
C HIS A 103 -16.52 -2.33 -9.59
N ASP A 104 -17.28 -3.20 -8.94
CA ASP A 104 -18.67 -2.96 -8.57
C ASP A 104 -18.75 -2.55 -7.10
N LEU A 105 -18.62 -1.24 -6.84
CA LEU A 105 -18.74 -0.68 -5.50
C LEU A 105 -20.21 -0.42 -5.15
N ALA A 106 -20.58 -0.66 -3.89
CA ALA A 106 -21.86 -0.22 -3.36
C ALA A 106 -21.97 1.32 -3.49
N PRO A 107 -23.15 1.89 -3.83
CA PRO A 107 -23.31 3.32 -4.02
C PRO A 107 -22.81 4.16 -2.83
N GLU A 108 -23.04 3.69 -1.61
CA GLU A 108 -22.61 4.36 -0.38
C GLU A 108 -21.08 4.37 -0.24
N ALA A 109 -20.42 3.27 -0.60
CA ALA A 109 -18.96 3.20 -0.60
C ALA A 109 -18.38 4.11 -1.68
N ALA A 110 -18.92 4.06 -2.91
CA ALA A 110 -18.47 4.93 -3.99
C ALA A 110 -18.60 6.42 -3.65
N ALA A 111 -19.73 6.83 -3.03
CA ALA A 111 -19.94 8.20 -2.59
C ALA A 111 -18.94 8.63 -1.51
N GLY A 112 -18.77 7.83 -0.45
CA GLY A 112 -17.81 8.14 0.61
C GLY A 112 -16.37 8.20 0.12
N LEU A 113 -16.01 7.34 -0.83
CA LEU A 113 -14.68 7.35 -1.45
C LEU A 113 -14.45 8.59 -2.30
N ALA A 114 -15.44 9.03 -3.08
CA ALA A 114 -15.35 10.24 -3.88
C ALA A 114 -15.23 11.52 -3.01
N GLU A 115 -15.89 11.53 -1.85
CA GLU A 115 -15.80 12.64 -0.88
C GLU A 115 -14.43 12.69 -0.20
N LEU A 116 -13.95 11.55 0.32
CA LEU A 116 -12.72 11.48 1.09
C LEU A 116 -11.45 11.49 0.21
N TYR A 117 -11.55 10.99 -1.02
CA TYR A 117 -10.42 10.75 -1.92
C TYR A 117 -10.76 11.15 -3.36
N PRO A 118 -10.81 12.45 -3.68
CA PRO A 118 -11.17 12.93 -5.03
C PRO A 118 -10.18 12.51 -6.13
N GLU A 119 -8.95 12.16 -5.74
CA GLU A 119 -7.88 11.70 -6.64
C GLU A 119 -7.67 10.18 -6.61
N ASP A 120 -8.64 9.43 -6.06
CA ASP A 120 -8.54 7.98 -5.96
C ASP A 120 -8.51 7.30 -7.33
N THR A 121 -7.52 6.43 -7.51
CA THR A 121 -7.38 5.54 -8.66
C THR A 121 -7.39 4.06 -8.27
N ALA A 122 -7.52 3.78 -6.98
CA ALA A 122 -7.42 2.45 -6.39
C ALA A 122 -8.75 1.68 -6.38
N ILE A 123 -9.43 1.57 -7.51
CA ILE A 123 -10.70 0.81 -7.69
C ILE A 123 -10.54 -0.23 -8.79
N GLY A 124 -11.56 -0.98 -9.20
CA GLY A 124 -11.47 -1.87 -10.36
C GLY A 124 -10.41 -2.98 -10.28
N PHE A 125 -10.07 -3.44 -9.09
CA PHE A 125 -9.23 -4.63 -8.88
C PHE A 125 -10.09 -5.91 -8.91
N ALA A 126 -9.48 -7.02 -9.30
CA ALA A 126 -9.99 -8.38 -9.15
C ALA A 126 -9.28 -9.10 -7.98
N VAL A 127 -9.74 -10.30 -7.61
CA VAL A 127 -9.04 -11.15 -6.64
C VAL A 127 -7.71 -11.62 -7.22
N GLY A 128 -6.63 -11.45 -6.45
CA GLY A 128 -5.29 -11.91 -6.84
C GLY A 128 -4.42 -10.84 -7.50
N ASP A 129 -4.96 -9.66 -7.77
CA ASP A 129 -4.23 -8.50 -8.26
C ASP A 129 -3.26 -7.93 -7.21
N ILE A 130 -2.21 -7.25 -7.68
CA ILE A 130 -1.35 -6.46 -6.80
C ILE A 130 -2.04 -5.14 -6.46
N ARG A 131 -2.53 -5.02 -5.23
CA ARG A 131 -3.10 -3.76 -4.70
C ARG A 131 -2.03 -2.70 -4.50
N GLY A 132 -0.82 -3.11 -4.17
CA GLY A 132 0.30 -2.25 -3.79
C GLY A 132 1.33 -3.07 -3.01
N ALA A 133 2.10 -2.40 -2.15
CA ALA A 133 3.04 -3.06 -1.27
C ALA A 133 3.14 -2.32 0.08
N PHE A 134 3.50 -3.05 1.13
CA PHE A 134 4.14 -2.44 2.29
C PHE A 134 5.59 -2.13 1.92
N THR A 135 6.06 -0.95 2.31
CA THR A 135 7.44 -0.50 2.10
C THR A 135 8.03 -0.13 3.45
N THR A 136 9.29 -0.50 3.68
CA THR A 136 10.01 -0.16 4.89
C THR A 136 11.44 0.24 4.57
N SER A 137 11.97 1.23 5.27
CA SER A 137 13.39 1.58 5.19
C SER A 137 14.02 1.68 6.57
N LEU A 138 15.27 1.25 6.66
CA LEU A 138 16.12 1.30 7.84
C LEU A 138 17.41 2.03 7.47
N PRO A 139 17.62 3.26 7.97
CA PRO A 139 18.94 3.86 7.96
C PRO A 139 19.91 2.95 8.72
N LEU A 140 21.00 2.55 8.08
CA LEU A 140 22.04 1.77 8.71
C LEU A 140 22.99 2.75 9.41
N LEU A 141 23.26 2.49 10.69
CA LEU A 141 24.32 3.20 11.40
C LEU A 141 25.67 2.76 10.85
N ASP A 142 26.58 3.72 10.69
CA ASP A 142 27.97 3.50 10.29
C ASP A 142 28.76 2.67 11.31
#